data_AF-A0A6P8CXV0-F1
#
_entry.id   AF-A0A6P8CXV0-F1
#
_cell.length_a   1.000
_cell.length_b   1.000
_cell.length_c   1.000
_cell.angle_alpha   90.00
_cell.angle_beta   90.00
_cell.angle_gamma   90.00
#
_symmetry.space_group_name_H-M   'P 1'
#
loop_
_entity.id
_entity.type
_entity.pdbx_description
1 polymer ?
#
loop_
_entity_poly.entity_id
_entity_poly.type
_entity_poly.pdbx_seq_one_letter_code
_entity_poly.pdbx_strand_id
1 'polypeptide(L)'
;MMKRVFGVNKEKEKQPPLTSIEEASNRSTKRGESVDEKIRKLDAALTRYKEQIKRTRPGPAREAIKARALRALKQKRIYEGQRDVLSSQSFNLDQVASAAEEIKDAQQTVKGVTKIGQ
;
A
#
# COMPACT_ATOMS: atom_id res chain seq x y z
N MET A 1 21.49 46.75 19.11
CA MET A 1 21.69 46.25 20.48
C MET A 1 20.75 45.07 20.69
N MET A 2 21.31 43.87 20.89
CA MET A 2 20.53 42.64 21.13
C MET A 2 19.88 42.65 22.51
N LYS A 3 18.60 42.25 22.57
CA LYS A 3 18.06 41.52 23.70
C LYS A 3 17.65 40.13 23.22
N ARG A 4 18.49 39.16 23.60
CA ARG A 4 18.17 37.74 23.65
C ARG A 4 17.07 37.57 24.68
N VAL A 5 15.95 37.01 24.28
CA VAL A 5 15.05 36.30 25.20
C VAL A 5 14.96 34.86 24.71
N PHE A 6 15.38 33.98 25.61
CA PHE A 6 15.42 32.55 25.51
C PHE A 6 14.02 31.96 25.31
N GLY A 7 13.97 30.80 24.67
CA GLY A 7 12.82 29.89 24.79
C GLY A 7 11.92 29.79 23.57
N VAL A 8 12.49 29.57 22.37
CA VAL A 8 11.72 28.84 21.36
C VAL A 8 11.80 27.38 21.80
N ASN A 9 10.77 26.93 22.51
CA ASN A 9 10.48 25.51 22.63
C ASN A 9 10.66 24.91 21.25
N LYS A 10 11.48 23.86 21.14
CA LYS A 10 11.36 22.89 20.06
C LYS A 10 9.96 22.31 20.20
N GLU A 11 8.94 23.06 19.80
CA GLU A 11 7.68 22.52 19.34
C GLU A 11 8.11 21.48 18.34
N LYS A 12 7.97 20.23 18.80
CA LYS A 12 8.00 19.01 18.03
C LYS A 12 7.72 19.40 16.60
N GLU A 13 8.80 19.48 15.83
CA GLU A 13 8.77 19.45 14.38
C GLU A 13 7.63 18.48 14.08
N LYS A 14 6.56 19.00 13.48
CA LYS A 14 5.34 18.25 13.19
C LYS A 14 5.75 17.14 12.25
N GLN A 15 6.35 16.10 12.83
CA GLN A 15 6.39 14.77 12.29
C GLN A 15 4.93 14.53 11.90
N PRO A 16 4.67 14.12 10.64
CA PRO A 16 3.32 13.74 10.26
C PRO A 16 2.78 12.87 11.39
N PRO A 17 1.53 13.08 11.86
CA PRO A 17 1.01 12.35 13.01
C PRO A 17 1.40 10.91 12.79
N LEU A 18 2.18 10.35 13.73
CA LEU A 18 2.61 8.96 13.66
C LEU A 18 1.32 8.16 13.71
N THR A 19 0.69 7.94 12.55
CA THR A 19 -0.33 6.92 12.40
C THR A 19 0.36 5.67 12.88
N SER A 20 -0.23 5.01 13.87
CA SER A 20 0.38 3.79 14.41
C SER A 20 0.71 2.84 13.24
N ILE A 21 1.79 2.08 13.35
CA ILE A 21 2.18 1.12 12.30
C ILE A 21 0.98 0.23 11.92
N GLU A 22 0.15 -0.12 12.91
CA GLU A 22 -1.13 -0.80 12.71
C GLU A 22 -2.12 -0.03 11.83
N GLU A 23 -2.32 1.27 12.05
CA GLU A 23 -3.23 2.08 11.25
C GLU A 23 -2.74 2.21 9.80
N ALA A 24 -1.43 2.39 9.63
CA ALA A 24 -0.80 2.44 8.32
C ALA A 24 -0.96 1.10 7.57
N SER A 25 -0.72 -0.02 8.27
CA SER A 25 -0.90 -1.38 7.74
C SER A 25 -2.37 -1.63 7.35
N ASN A 26 -3.31 -1.35 8.25
CA ASN A 26 -4.75 -1.49 8.00
C ASN A 26 -5.22 -0.68 6.79
N ARG A 27 -4.70 0.53 6.61
CA ARG A 27 -4.99 1.35 5.43
C ARG A 27 -4.38 0.76 4.16
N SER A 28 -3.16 0.21 4.22
CA SER A 28 -2.52 -0.47 3.10
C SER A 28 -3.35 -1.68 2.65
N THR A 29 -3.77 -2.53 3.59
CA THR A 29 -4.59 -3.72 3.35
C THR A 29 -5.90 -3.37 2.66
N LYS A 30 -6.68 -2.41 3.19
CA LYS A 30 -7.96 -1.98 2.58
C LYS A 30 -7.77 -1.43 1.16
N ARG A 31 -6.68 -0.70 0.91
CA ARG A 31 -6.35 -0.22 -0.44
C ARG A 31 -5.97 -1.38 -1.37
N GLY A 32 -5.19 -2.33 -0.88
CA GLY A 32 -4.82 -3.55 -1.60
C GLY A 32 -6.04 -4.34 -2.05
N GLU A 33 -6.97 -4.63 -1.13
CA GLU A 33 -8.23 -5.32 -1.42
C GLU A 33 -9.04 -4.61 -2.52
N SER A 34 -9.18 -3.29 -2.43
CA SER A 34 -9.90 -2.51 -3.44
C SER A 34 -9.21 -2.55 -4.81
N VAL A 35 -7.88 -2.50 -4.86
CA VAL A 35 -7.10 -2.61 -6.10
C VAL A 35 -7.26 -4.00 -6.71
N ASP A 36 -7.13 -5.05 -5.91
CA ASP A 36 -7.29 -6.44 -6.35
C ASP A 36 -8.70 -6.73 -6.88
N GLU A 37 -9.73 -6.20 -6.23
CA GLU A 37 -11.10 -6.33 -6.71
C GLU A 37 -11.28 -5.70 -8.11
N LYS A 38 -10.69 -4.52 -8.34
CA LYS A 38 -10.71 -3.85 -9.65
C LYS A 38 -9.94 -4.64 -10.70
N ILE A 39 -8.79 -5.20 -10.36
CA ILE A 39 -8.01 -6.07 -11.25
C ILE A 39 -8.86 -7.29 -11.65
N ARG A 40 -9.49 -7.98 -10.69
CA ARG A 40 -10.36 -9.14 -10.95
C ARG A 40 -11.52 -8.79 -11.89
N LYS A 41 -12.18 -7.64 -11.66
CA LYS A 41 -13.26 -7.15 -12.54
C LYS A 41 -12.77 -6.90 -13.97
N LEU A 42 -11.58 -6.32 -14.12
CA LEU A 42 -10.97 -6.09 -15.43
C LEU A 42 -10.56 -7.39 -16.13
N ASP A 43 -10.03 -8.37 -15.39
CA ASP A 43 -9.69 -9.70 -15.95
C ASP A 43 -10.91 -10.46 -16.45
N ALA A 44 -12.01 -10.42 -15.71
CA ALA A 44 -13.27 -10.99 -16.15
C ALA A 44 -13.77 -10.32 -17.45
N ALA A 45 -13.68 -8.98 -17.53
CA ALA A 45 -14.04 -8.24 -18.74
C ALA A 45 -13.13 -8.58 -19.94
N LEU A 46 -11.82 -8.67 -19.72
CA LEU A 46 -10.85 -9.03 -20.76
C LEU A 46 -11.09 -10.45 -21.30
N THR A 47 -11.45 -11.39 -20.43
CA THR A 47 -11.82 -12.75 -20.82
C THR A 47 -13.05 -12.74 -21.74
N ARG A 48 -14.10 -12.00 -21.37
CA ARG A 48 -15.30 -11.82 -22.20
C ARG A 48 -14.98 -11.18 -23.55
N TYR A 49 -14.14 -10.13 -23.58
CA TYR A 49 -13.73 -9.50 -24.83
C TYR A 49 -12.94 -10.46 -25.73
N LYS A 50 -12.06 -11.29 -25.15
CA LYS A 50 -11.30 -12.31 -25.90
C LYS A 50 -12.25 -13.30 -26.58
N GLU A 51 -13.28 -13.76 -25.89
CA GLU A 51 -14.30 -14.65 -26.46
C GLU A 51 -15.13 -13.97 -27.56
N GLN A 52 -15.56 -12.74 -27.33
CA GLN A 52 -16.31 -11.96 -28.32
C GLN A 52 -15.48 -11.77 -29.60
N ILE A 53 -14.20 -11.37 -29.49
CA ILE A 53 -13.30 -11.19 -30.64
C ILE A 53 -13.16 -12.48 -31.46
N LYS A 54 -13.06 -13.64 -30.79
CA LYS A 54 -12.99 -14.95 -31.45
C LYS A 54 -14.26 -15.26 -32.27
N ARG A 55 -15.44 -14.89 -31.76
CA ARG A 55 -16.74 -15.21 -32.38
C ARG A 55 -17.23 -14.16 -33.39
N THR A 56 -16.81 -12.90 -33.26
CA THR A 56 -17.19 -11.83 -34.19
C THR A 56 -16.34 -11.89 -35.44
N ARG A 57 -16.91 -11.76 -36.65
CA ARG A 57 -16.15 -11.72 -37.93
C ARG A 57 -15.20 -10.51 -38.02
N PRO A 58 -14.12 -10.57 -38.81
CA PRO A 58 -13.29 -9.40 -39.08
C PRO A 58 -14.12 -8.23 -39.62
N GLY A 59 -13.93 -7.03 -39.06
CA GLY A 59 -14.66 -5.83 -39.46
C GLY A 59 -14.83 -4.81 -38.33
N PRO A 60 -15.59 -3.73 -38.57
CA PRO A 60 -15.73 -2.62 -37.62
C PRO A 60 -16.21 -3.04 -36.23
N ALA A 61 -17.12 -4.01 -36.15
CA ALA A 61 -17.61 -4.54 -34.87
C ALA A 61 -16.50 -5.23 -34.06
N ARG A 62 -15.63 -6.03 -34.71
CA ARG A 62 -14.49 -6.69 -34.04
C ARG A 62 -13.46 -5.65 -33.58
N GLU A 63 -13.19 -4.63 -34.39
CA GLU A 63 -12.26 -3.56 -34.03
C GLU A 63 -12.78 -2.71 -32.85
N ALA A 64 -14.09 -2.46 -32.78
CA ALA A 64 -14.70 -1.81 -31.62
C ALA A 64 -14.52 -2.61 -30.32
N ILE A 65 -14.66 -3.95 -30.38
CA ILE A 65 -14.43 -4.82 -29.22
C ILE A 65 -12.94 -4.81 -28.82
N LYS A 66 -12.02 -4.89 -29.79
CA LYS A 66 -10.57 -4.76 -29.52
C LYS A 66 -10.24 -3.42 -28.85
N ALA A 67 -10.80 -2.31 -29.32
CA ALA A 67 -10.57 -1.00 -28.73
C ALA A 67 -11.05 -0.94 -27.26
N ARG A 68 -12.20 -1.55 -26.94
CA ARG A 68 -12.67 -1.69 -25.55
C ARG A 68 -11.74 -2.57 -24.71
N ALA A 69 -11.27 -3.69 -25.26
CA ALA A 69 -10.33 -4.58 -24.59
C ALA A 69 -9.00 -3.87 -24.28
N LEU A 70 -8.46 -3.09 -25.23
CA LEU A 70 -7.24 -2.31 -25.03
C LEU A 70 -7.39 -1.27 -23.91
N ARG A 71 -8.54 -0.61 -23.81
CA ARG A 71 -8.81 0.32 -22.69
C ARG A 71 -8.84 -0.41 -21.35
N ALA A 72 -9.52 -1.55 -21.27
CA ALA A 72 -9.54 -2.37 -20.06
C ALA A 72 -8.14 -2.88 -19.67
N LEU A 73 -7.33 -3.30 -20.66
CA LEU A 73 -5.96 -3.75 -20.44
C LEU A 73 -5.06 -2.63 -19.90
N LYS A 74 -5.18 -1.41 -20.44
CA LYS A 74 -4.44 -0.25 -19.93
C LYS A 74 -4.82 0.08 -18.48
N GLN A 75 -6.12 0.06 -18.17
CA GLN A 75 -6.59 0.25 -16.79
C GLN A 75 -6.06 -0.83 -15.86
N LYS A 76 -6.04 -2.09 -16.31
CA LYS A 76 -5.53 -3.21 -15.52
C LYS A 76 -4.07 -2.99 -15.16
N ARG A 77 -3.22 -2.64 -16.13
CA ARG A 77 -1.79 -2.38 -15.91
C ARG A 77 -1.54 -1.26 -14.89
N ILE A 78 -2.36 -0.22 -14.90
CA ILE A 78 -2.26 0.87 -13.91
C ILE A 78 -2.54 0.32 -12.50
N TYR A 79 -3.59 -0.49 -12.33
CA TYR A 79 -3.89 -1.09 -11.03
C TYR A 79 -2.87 -2.14 -10.60
N GLU A 80 -2.34 -2.94 -11.52
CA GLU A 80 -1.22 -3.86 -11.24
C GLU A 80 -0.01 -3.09 -10.70
N GLY A 81 0.37 -1.98 -11.34
CA GLY A 81 1.43 -1.11 -10.83
C GLY A 81 1.13 -0.50 -9.45
N GLN A 82 -0.12 -0.10 -9.19
CA GLN A 82 -0.53 0.37 -7.86
C GLN A 82 -0.44 -0.72 -6.80
N ARG A 83 -0.81 -1.96 -7.14
CA ARG A 83 -0.68 -3.11 -6.25
C ARG A 83 0.79 -3.37 -5.92
N ASP A 84 1.68 -3.32 -6.91
CA ASP A 84 3.09 -3.57 -6.69
C ASP A 84 3.72 -2.51 -5.75
N VAL A 85 3.31 -1.24 -5.88
CA VAL A 85 3.69 -0.17 -4.94
C VAL A 85 3.16 -0.47 -3.53
N LEU A 86 1.90 -0.90 -3.40
CA LEU A 86 1.33 -1.26 -2.10
C LEU A 86 2.05 -2.44 -1.47
N SER A 87 2.41 -3.46 -2.25
CA SER A 87 3.18 -4.62 -1.77
C SER A 87 4.54 -4.20 -1.19
N SER A 88 5.25 -3.28 -1.86
CA SER A 88 6.50 -2.72 -1.33
C SER A 88 6.29 -1.92 -0.04
N GLN A 89 5.21 -1.13 0.04
CA GLN A 89 4.87 -0.38 1.26
C GLN A 89 4.55 -1.32 2.43
N SER A 90 3.74 -2.35 2.19
CA SER A 90 3.42 -3.35 3.22
C SER A 90 4.68 -4.07 3.69
N PHE A 91 5.58 -4.48 2.79
CA PHE A 91 6.85 -5.10 3.17
C PHE A 91 7.72 -4.20 4.05
N ASN A 92 7.80 -2.90 3.73
CA ASN A 92 8.55 -1.95 4.56
C ASN A 92 7.89 -1.78 5.94
N LEU A 93 6.56 -1.76 6.02
CA LEU A 93 5.83 -1.69 7.29
C LEU A 93 6.05 -2.95 8.13
N ASP A 94 6.05 -4.13 7.51
CA ASP A 94 6.28 -5.41 8.20
C ASP A 94 7.70 -5.48 8.80
N GLN A 95 8.71 -4.97 8.08
CA GLN A 95 10.07 -4.87 8.61
C GLN A 95 10.15 -3.92 9.81
N VAL A 96 9.50 -2.75 9.74
CA VAL A 96 9.48 -1.78 10.84
C VAL A 96 8.70 -2.33 12.05
N ALA A 97 7.60 -3.04 11.82
CA ALA A 97 6.82 -3.70 12.86
C ALA A 97 7.68 -4.75 13.58
N SER A 98 8.39 -5.60 12.83
CA SER A 98 9.26 -6.65 13.38
C SER A 98 10.38 -6.06 14.23
N ALA A 99 11.06 -5.01 13.73
CA ALA A 99 12.10 -4.33 14.51
C ALA A 99 11.55 -3.68 15.79
N ALA A 100 10.32 -3.15 15.75
CA ALA A 100 9.66 -2.59 16.92
C ALA A 100 9.33 -3.67 17.97
N GLU A 101 8.94 -4.88 17.54
CA GLU A 101 8.75 -6.03 18.43
C GLU A 101 10.06 -6.48 19.07
N GLU A 102 11.14 -6.63 18.30
CA GLU A 102 12.46 -7.00 18.83
C GLU A 102 12.95 -6.01 19.91
N ILE A 103 12.79 -4.70 19.66
CA ILE A 103 13.14 -3.66 20.64
C ILE A 103 12.28 -3.78 21.90
N LYS A 104 10.99 -4.07 21.76
CA LYS A 104 10.06 -4.25 22.88
C LYS A 104 10.47 -5.46 23.73
N ASP A 105 10.82 -6.56 23.10
CA ASP A 105 11.25 -7.79 23.78
C ASP A 105 12.59 -7.60 24.50
N ALA A 106 13.54 -6.90 23.87
CA ALA A 106 14.81 -6.53 24.50
C ALA A 106 14.58 -5.65 25.75
N GLN A 107 13.68 -4.65 25.66
CA GLN A 107 13.33 -3.81 26.80
C GLN A 107 12.69 -4.61 27.95
N GLN A 108 11.82 -5.58 27.63
CA GLN A 108 11.21 -6.44 28.64
C GLN A 108 12.26 -7.33 29.32
N THR A 109 13.19 -7.88 28.55
CA THR A 109 14.30 -8.69 29.06
C THR A 109 15.16 -7.89 30.05
N VAL A 110 15.59 -6.68 29.66
CA VAL A 110 16.39 -5.80 30.54
C VAL A 110 15.65 -5.46 31.83
N LYS A 111 14.35 -5.11 31.74
CA LYS A 111 13.52 -4.84 32.93
C LYS A 111 13.38 -6.07 33.84
N GLY A 112 13.25 -7.26 33.27
CA GLY A 112 13.20 -8.52 34.02
C GLY A 112 14.50 -8.79 34.77
N VAL A 113 15.64 -8.65 34.09
CA VAL A 113 16.97 -8.83 34.68
C VAL A 113 17.24 -7.82 35.81
N THR A 114 16.81 -6.56 35.64
CA THR A 114 17.02 -5.51 36.65
C THR A 114 16.17 -5.75 37.91
N LYS A 115 15.00 -6.40 37.78
CA LYS A 115 14.13 -6.77 38.92
C LYS A 115 14.65 -7.96 39.74
N ILE A 116 15.43 -8.86 39.15
CA ILE A 116 15.98 -10.04 39.86
C ILE A 116 17.22 -9.67 40.69
N GLY A 117 17.87 -8.56 40.36
CA GLY A 117 19.05 -8.04 41.08
C GLY A 117 18.76 -7.12 42.27
N GLN A 118 17.50 -7.04 42.74
CA GLN A 118 17.11 -6.29 43.95
C GLN A 118 16.62 -7.23 45.06
#